data_AF-A0A7J7F573-F1
#
_entry.id   AF-A0A7J7F573-F1
#
_cell.length_a   1.000
_cell.length_b   1.000
_cell.length_c   1.000
_cell.angle_alpha   90.00
_cell.angle_beta   90.00
_cell.angle_gamma   90.00
#
_symmetry.space_group_name_H-M   'P 1'
#
loop_
_entity.id
_entity.type
_entity.pdbx_description
1 polymer ?
#
loop_
_entity_poly.entity_id
_entity_poly.type
_entity_poly.pdbx_seq_one_letter_code
_entity_poly.pdbx_strand_id
1 'polypeptide(L)'
;YAWVEKHFGPDFLEQIVLTRDKTVVSADLLIDDRPDVTGKWPAGAEPNPSWEHVLFTACHNRHVQLQPPRRRLLSWADDWKAILDSKRPR
;
A
#
# COMPACT_ATOMS: atom_id res chain seq x y z
N TYR A 1 10.66 2.57 -15.90
CA TYR A 1 11.60 2.16 -14.84
C TYR A 1 12.64 3.23 -14.48
N ALA A 2 13.09 4.06 -15.42
CA ALA A 2 14.13 5.08 -15.21
C ALA A 2 13.99 5.98 -13.96
N TRP A 3 12.77 6.32 -13.53
CA TRP A 3 12.57 7.10 -12.30
C TRP A 3 13.00 6.31 -11.05
N VAL A 4 12.66 5.02 -10.96
CA VAL A 4 13.06 4.16 -9.84
C VAL A 4 14.58 3.98 -9.83
N GLU A 5 15.16 3.65 -10.97
CA GLU A 5 16.62 3.50 -11.11
C GLU A 5 17.37 4.77 -10.68
N LYS A 6 16.90 5.95 -11.11
CA LYS A 6 17.50 7.24 -10.74
C LYS A 6 17.52 7.50 -9.23
N HIS A 7 16.48 7.08 -8.51
CA HIS A 7 16.28 7.44 -7.10
C HIS A 7 16.65 6.32 -6.12
N PHE A 8 16.66 5.06 -6.55
CA PHE A 8 16.91 3.89 -5.71
C PHE A 8 18.03 2.99 -6.24
N GLY A 9 18.56 3.25 -7.43
CA GLY A 9 19.59 2.43 -8.07
C GLY A 9 19.03 1.25 -8.89
N PRO A 10 19.88 0.62 -9.72
CA PRO A 10 19.47 -0.47 -10.61
C PRO A 10 19.00 -1.72 -9.86
N ASP A 11 19.57 -2.05 -8.70
CA ASP A 11 19.20 -3.24 -7.93
C ASP A 11 17.74 -3.21 -7.46
N PHE A 12 17.15 -2.01 -7.30
CA PHE A 12 15.76 -1.86 -6.90
C PHE A 12 14.77 -2.14 -8.05
N LEU A 13 15.25 -2.25 -9.30
CA LEU A 13 14.40 -2.61 -10.43
C LEU A 13 13.78 -4.01 -10.27
N GLU A 14 14.50 -4.93 -9.62
CA GLU A 14 14.05 -6.28 -9.29
C GLU A 14 12.87 -6.31 -8.30
N GLN A 15 12.61 -5.19 -7.60
CA GLN A 15 11.53 -5.07 -6.62
C GLN A 15 10.23 -4.51 -7.22
N ILE A 16 10.20 -4.18 -8.52
CA ILE A 16 9.06 -3.51 -9.14
C ILE A 16 8.03 -4.54 -9.61
N VAL A 17 6.80 -4.43 -9.11
CA VAL A 17 5.62 -5.13 -9.63
C VAL A 17 4.73 -4.14 -10.39
N LEU A 18 4.60 -4.29 -11.72
CA LEU A 18 3.62 -3.55 -12.51
C LEU A 18 2.35 -4.38 -12.68
N THR A 19 1.27 -3.90 -12.10
CA THR A 19 -0.06 -4.49 -12.26
C THR A 19 -1.12 -3.38 -12.21
N ARG A 20 -2.23 -3.58 -12.92
CA ARG A 20 -3.44 -2.77 -12.74
C ARG A 20 -4.24 -3.21 -11.52
N ASP A 21 -4.04 -4.45 -11.11
CA ASP A 21 -4.77 -5.09 -10.03
C ASP A 21 -3.77 -5.52 -8.95
N LYS A 22 -3.73 -4.78 -7.85
CA LYS A 22 -2.85 -5.07 -6.71
C LYS A 22 -3.43 -6.15 -5.78
N THR A 23 -4.69 -6.53 -5.98
CA THR A 23 -5.33 -7.52 -5.11
C THR A 23 -4.68 -8.89 -5.25
N VAL A 24 -4.19 -9.22 -6.46
CA VAL A 24 -3.50 -10.49 -6.74
C VAL A 24 -2.05 -10.54 -6.27
N VAL A 25 -1.50 -9.43 -5.76
CA VAL A 25 -0.13 -9.38 -5.23
C VAL A 25 -0.18 -9.65 -3.75
N SER A 26 0.54 -10.68 -3.30
CA SER A 26 0.57 -11.06 -1.89
C SER A 26 1.64 -10.32 -1.11
N ALA A 27 1.27 -9.79 0.06
CA ALA A 27 2.15 -9.11 1.02
C ALA A 27 1.44 -8.99 2.37
N ASP A 28 2.14 -8.58 3.43
CA ASP A 28 1.52 -8.27 4.73
C ASP A 28 0.86 -6.87 4.74
N LEU A 29 1.43 -5.93 3.98
CA LEU A 29 1.04 -4.51 3.97
C LEU A 29 1.03 -3.97 2.54
N LEU A 30 0.06 -3.11 2.26
CA LEU A 30 0.04 -2.21 1.11
C LEU A 30 -0.08 -0.77 1.60
N ILE A 31 0.97 0.04 1.39
CA ILE A 31 0.93 1.49 1.61
C ILE A 31 0.58 2.16 0.28
N ASP A 32 -0.62 2.74 0.19
CA ASP A 32 -1.16 3.29 -1.06
C ASP A 32 -2.10 4.46 -0.74
N ASP A 33 -2.11 5.51 -1.56
CA ASP A 33 -2.94 6.71 -1.36
C ASP A 33 -4.36 6.58 -1.91
N ARG A 34 -4.67 5.57 -2.72
CA ARG A 34 -6.04 5.30 -3.18
C ARG A 34 -6.90 4.80 -2.02
N PRO A 35 -8.01 5.47 -1.66
CA PRO A 35 -8.85 5.06 -0.55
C PRO A 35 -9.45 3.66 -0.72
N ASP A 36 -9.95 3.34 -1.91
CA ASP A 36 -10.62 2.07 -2.17
C ASP A 36 -9.82 1.25 -3.17
N VAL A 37 -8.76 0.59 -2.68
CA VAL A 37 -8.06 -0.50 -3.38
C VAL A 37 -8.90 -1.76 -3.23
N THR A 38 -10.11 -1.73 -3.78
CA THR A 38 -11.08 -2.82 -3.62
C THR A 38 -11.03 -3.78 -4.79
N GLY A 39 -11.22 -5.05 -4.49
CA GLY A 39 -11.64 -6.06 -5.43
C GLY A 39 -13.08 -5.89 -5.91
N LYS A 40 -13.57 -4.68 -6.29
CA LYS A 40 -14.97 -4.48 -6.78
C LYS A 40 -15.07 -3.79 -8.15
N TRP A 41 -16.13 -4.15 -8.92
CA TRP A 41 -16.17 -4.24 -10.40
C TRP A 41 -15.46 -3.12 -11.23
N PRO A 42 -14.66 -3.49 -12.25
CA PRO A 42 -14.20 -4.85 -12.45
C PRO A 42 -13.34 -5.19 -11.26
N ALA A 43 -13.80 -6.21 -10.54
CA ALA A 43 -13.40 -6.48 -9.20
C ALA A 43 -11.96 -6.85 -9.36
N GLY A 44 -11.07 -6.20 -8.61
CA GLY A 44 -9.77 -6.81 -8.37
C GLY A 44 -10.00 -8.30 -8.10
N ALA A 45 -9.26 -9.14 -8.80
CA ALA A 45 -9.55 -10.55 -8.97
C ALA A 45 -9.46 -11.31 -7.64
N GLU A 46 -8.75 -10.78 -6.65
CA GLU A 46 -8.72 -11.30 -5.28
C GLU A 46 -9.69 -10.50 -4.38
N PRO A 47 -10.83 -11.09 -3.97
CA PRO A 47 -11.80 -10.41 -3.11
C PRO A 47 -11.30 -10.16 -1.69
N ASN A 48 -10.32 -10.95 -1.22
CA ASN A 48 -9.70 -10.81 0.11
C ASN A 48 -8.17 -10.72 -0.04
N PRO A 49 -7.63 -9.55 -0.42
CA PRO A 49 -6.19 -9.37 -0.56
C PRO A 49 -5.47 -9.74 0.75
N SER A 50 -4.32 -10.38 0.65
CA SER A 50 -3.56 -10.84 1.83
C SER A 50 -2.98 -9.70 2.66
N TRP A 51 -2.77 -8.54 2.05
CA TRP A 51 -2.22 -7.36 2.71
C TRP A 51 -3.28 -6.57 3.48
N GLU A 52 -2.85 -5.98 4.59
CA GLU A 52 -3.60 -4.87 5.19
C GLU A 52 -3.31 -3.57 4.42
N HIS A 53 -4.37 -2.86 4.02
CA HIS A 53 -4.26 -1.52 3.44
C HIS A 53 -3.96 -0.47 4.50
N VAL A 54 -2.85 0.22 4.34
CA VAL A 54 -2.52 1.44 5.10
C VAL A 54 -2.65 2.63 4.15
N LEU A 55 -3.66 3.47 4.40
CA LEU A 55 -3.91 4.62 3.54
C LEU A 55 -2.83 5.68 3.74
N PHE A 56 -2.03 5.94 2.72
CA PHE A 56 -1.07 7.05 2.74
C PHE A 56 -1.79 8.37 2.48
N THR A 57 -1.53 9.39 3.28
CA THR A 57 -2.25 10.66 3.16
C THR A 57 -1.76 11.48 1.97
N ALA A 58 -2.69 11.82 1.09
CA ALA A 58 -2.49 12.70 -0.06
C ALA A 58 -3.56 13.81 -0.05
N CYS A 59 -3.37 14.87 -0.83
CA CYS A 59 -4.30 16.02 -0.86
C CYS A 59 -5.75 15.61 -1.13
N HIS A 60 -5.98 14.60 -1.97
CA HIS A 60 -7.29 14.13 -2.39
C HIS A 60 -7.99 13.21 -1.38
N ASN A 61 -7.28 12.63 -0.40
CA ASN A 61 -7.87 11.65 0.54
C ASN A 61 -7.90 12.12 1.99
N ARG A 62 -7.45 13.34 2.30
CA ARG A 62 -7.35 13.85 3.69
C ARG A 62 -8.69 13.86 4.43
N HIS A 63 -9.77 14.08 3.70
CA HIS A 63 -11.12 14.15 4.24
C HIS A 63 -11.78 12.76 4.42
N VAL A 64 -11.16 11.69 3.90
CA VAL A 64 -11.70 10.34 3.98
C VAL A 64 -11.59 9.83 5.42
N GLN A 65 -12.74 9.63 6.05
CA GLN A 65 -12.85 8.99 7.35
C GLN A 65 -12.67 7.48 7.20
N LEU A 66 -11.72 6.91 7.93
CA LEU A 66 -11.48 5.48 7.95
C LEU A 66 -12.29 4.81 9.05
N GLN A 67 -12.97 3.72 8.69
CA GLN A 67 -13.62 2.86 9.68
C GLN A 67 -12.56 1.92 10.29
N PRO A 68 -12.54 1.76 11.63
CA PRO A 68 -11.70 0.74 12.26
C PRO A 68 -11.98 -0.65 11.65
N PRO A 69 -10.95 -1.50 11.45
CA PRO A 69 -9.56 -1.36 11.92
C PRO A 69 -8.60 -0.70 10.90
N ARG A 70 -9.09 -0.02 9.85
CA ARG A 70 -8.23 0.56 8.81
C ARG A 70 -7.29 1.62 9.37
N ARG A 71 -6.03 1.61 8.93
CA ARG A 71 -4.98 2.55 9.37
C ARG A 71 -4.62 3.58 8.31
N ARG A 72 -4.09 4.72 8.77
CA ARG A 72 -3.58 5.81 7.95
C ARG A 72 -2.15 6.14 8.34
N LEU A 73 -1.30 6.36 7.34
CA LEU A 73 0.01 7.00 7.50
C LEU A 73 -0.11 8.45 7.01
N LEU A 74 0.13 9.45 7.84
CA LEU A 74 -0.02 10.87 7.47
C LEU A 74 1.15 11.34 6.61
N SER A 75 2.35 10.82 6.89
CA SER A 75 3.56 11.12 6.13
C SER A 75 4.64 10.06 6.36
N TRP A 76 5.73 10.11 5.57
CA TRP A 76 6.91 9.30 5.84
C TRP A 76 7.70 9.71 7.10
N ALA A 77 7.40 10.87 7.70
CA ALA A 77 7.99 11.30 8.97
C ALA A 77 7.29 10.67 10.19
N ASP A 78 6.12 10.06 9.98
CA ASP A 78 5.39 9.34 11.03
C ASP A 78 6.05 7.99 11.33
N ASP A 79 5.57 7.31 12.38
CA ASP A 79 6.08 6.02 12.81
C ASP A 79 5.58 4.85 11.94
N TRP A 80 6.06 4.80 10.69
CA TRP A 80 5.81 3.68 9.79
C TRP A 80 6.46 2.37 10.30
N LYS A 81 7.49 2.43 11.14
CA LYS A 81 8.15 1.25 11.70
C LYS A 81 7.21 0.49 12.64
N ALA A 82 6.48 1.19 13.50
CA ALA A 82 5.46 0.56 14.35
C ALA A 82 4.38 -0.16 13.53
N ILE A 83 4.02 0.35 12.35
CA ILE A 83 3.09 -0.33 11.43
C ILE A 83 3.69 -1.64 10.93
N LEU A 84 4.95 -1.65 10.50
CA LEU A 84 5.65 -2.86 10.06
C LEU A 84 5.82 -3.86 11.21
N ASP A 85 6.27 -3.38 12.37
CA ASP A 85 6.52 -4.23 13.54
C ASP A 85 5.24 -4.90 14.05
N SER A 86 4.07 -4.27 13.88
CA SER A 86 2.77 -4.88 14.19
C SER A 86 2.41 -6.11 13.34
N LYS A 87 3.13 -6.35 12.23
CA LYS A 87 2.95 -7.51 11.34
C LYS A 87 4.04 -8.57 11.46
N ARG A 88 5.13 -8.28 12.18
CA ARG A 88 6.22 -9.24 12.33
C ARG A 88 5.77 -10.42 13.20
N PRO A 89 6.21 -11.65 12.89
CA PRO A 89 6.07 -12.77 13.82
C PRO A 89 6.70 -12.41 15.18
N ARG A 90 6.06 -12.87 16.27
CA ARG A 90 6.65 -12.80 17.60
C ARG A 90 7.83 -13.77 17.72
#